data_AF-A0A3M1ZF51-F1
#
_entry.id   AF-A0A3M1ZF51-F1
#
_cell.length_a   1.000
_cell.length_b   1.000
_cell.length_c   1.000
_cell.angle_alpha   90.00
_cell.angle_beta   90.00
_cell.angle_gamma   90.00
#
_symmetry.space_group_name_H-M   'P 1'
#
loop_
_entity.id
_entity.type
_entity.pdbx_description
1 polymer ?
#
loop_
_entity_poly.entity_id
_entity_poly.type
_entity_poly.pdbx_seq_one_letter_code
_entity_poly.pdbx_strand_id
1 'polypeptide(L)'
;MARPVRIEFPGATYVVTAKALPRRRWFRTADEAAELVGRLPEIADAYGVRVHAACVLPDHYHLLLETPRANLSRALHRWNTFLAARVKGEGPILRGRFRALLIDPEDWLVPLSVRVHLNPVRRGLADHPAGYPASSARAYWEPRAGVPGVWTRSVLSRAGGREAYRRALETELARPSPPPWKAAWRGLVLGGDGLRQRVLALLAGRDLREFPGFGRPEPAADLDAVVARVAEYTGLSPEQVVRGKFQRVLARKLALYLAR
;
A
#
# COMPACT_ATOMS: atom_id res chain seq x y z
N MET A 1 -18.41 10.93 8.30
CA MET A 1 -18.46 9.83 7.32
C MET A 1 -18.12 8.53 8.02
N ALA A 2 -18.83 7.45 7.68
CA ALA A 2 -18.48 6.11 8.14
C ALA A 2 -17.03 5.76 7.75
N ARG A 3 -16.35 5.03 8.63
CA ARG A 3 -14.95 4.68 8.48
C ARG A 3 -14.84 3.64 7.35
N PRO A 4 -14.11 3.93 6.25
CA PRO A 4 -14.13 3.01 5.12
C PRO A 4 -13.56 1.63 5.48
N VAL A 5 -14.23 0.61 4.98
CA VAL A 5 -13.94 -0.80 5.24
C VAL A 5 -12.73 -1.22 4.40
N ARG A 6 -11.89 -2.10 4.98
CA ARG A 6 -10.74 -2.68 4.28
C ARG A 6 -11.15 -4.03 3.72
N ILE A 7 -10.65 -4.36 2.53
CA ILE A 7 -10.82 -5.70 1.95
C ILE A 7 -9.90 -6.63 2.74
N GLU A 8 -10.48 -7.47 3.59
CA GLU A 8 -9.77 -8.42 4.46
C GLU A 8 -10.33 -9.83 4.22
N PHE A 9 -9.44 -10.79 3.99
CA PHE A 9 -9.78 -12.22 3.90
C PHE A 9 -8.58 -13.08 4.33
N PRO A 10 -8.80 -14.35 4.74
CA PRO A 10 -7.71 -15.23 5.15
C PRO A 10 -6.65 -15.41 4.05
N GLY A 11 -5.39 -15.18 4.41
CA GLY A 11 -4.24 -15.28 3.50
C GLY A 11 -4.04 -14.07 2.59
N ALA A 12 -4.78 -12.98 2.78
CA ALA A 12 -4.57 -11.75 2.01
C ALA A 12 -3.18 -11.15 2.28
N THR A 13 -2.52 -10.68 1.21
CA THR A 13 -1.20 -10.04 1.29
C THR A 13 -1.32 -8.56 0.93
N TYR A 14 -0.58 -7.71 1.64
CA TYR A 14 -0.66 -6.26 1.50
C TYR A 14 0.71 -5.62 1.48
N VAL A 15 0.84 -4.57 0.66
CA VAL A 15 1.82 -3.51 0.91
C VAL A 15 1.16 -2.34 1.62
N VAL A 16 1.73 -1.97 2.75
CA VAL A 16 1.16 -1.01 3.70
C VAL A 16 2.12 0.15 3.87
N THR A 17 1.59 1.37 3.86
CA THR A 17 2.34 2.59 4.16
C THR A 17 1.56 3.44 5.15
N ALA A 18 2.22 3.97 6.18
CA ALA A 18 1.67 5.06 6.99
C ALA A 18 2.72 6.17 7.15
N LYS A 19 2.25 7.41 7.22
CA LYS A 19 3.09 8.60 7.37
C LYS A 19 2.74 9.34 8.65
N ALA A 20 3.76 9.84 9.33
CA ALA A 20 3.62 10.79 10.41
C ALA A 20 3.17 12.16 9.87
N LEU A 21 2.65 13.01 10.77
CA LEU A 21 2.49 14.42 10.50
C LEU A 21 3.86 15.11 10.34
N PRO A 22 3.92 16.26 9.63
CA PRO A 22 5.15 17.04 9.52
C PRO A 22 5.78 17.30 10.89
N ARG A 23 7.12 17.24 10.95
CA ARG A 23 7.93 17.42 12.17
C ARG A 23 7.73 16.36 13.26
N ARG A 24 6.89 15.34 13.06
CA ARG A 24 6.80 14.15 13.93
C ARG A 24 7.72 13.07 13.38
N ARG A 25 8.66 12.62 14.21
CA ARG A 25 9.57 11.51 13.90
C ARG A 25 9.33 10.36 14.87
N TRP A 26 9.32 9.13 14.38
CA TRP A 26 9.15 7.93 15.20
C TRP A 26 10.41 7.55 15.97
N PHE A 27 11.55 7.95 15.43
CA PHE A 27 12.87 7.80 16.02
C PHE A 27 13.79 8.92 15.53
N ARG A 28 14.85 9.17 16.28
CA ARG A 28 15.87 10.19 16.01
C ARG A 28 17.26 9.60 15.83
N THR A 29 17.55 8.45 16.44
CA THR A 29 18.85 7.77 16.39
C THR A 29 18.76 6.43 15.68
N ALA A 30 19.90 5.88 15.29
CA ALA A 30 19.99 4.54 14.69
C ALA A 30 19.55 3.44 15.67
N ASP A 31 19.88 3.57 16.95
CA ASP A 31 19.51 2.61 17.99
C ASP A 31 18.00 2.56 18.23
N GLU A 32 17.34 3.72 18.32
CA GLU A 32 15.88 3.80 18.39
C GLU A 32 15.22 3.18 17.14
N ALA A 33 15.85 3.34 15.98
CA ALA A 33 15.37 2.77 14.72
C ALA A 33 15.47 1.23 14.74
N ALA A 34 16.60 0.70 15.19
CA ALA A 34 16.84 -0.73 15.33
C ALA A 34 15.88 -1.38 16.36
N GLU A 35 15.70 -0.77 17.52
CA GLU A 35 14.77 -1.23 18.54
C GLU A 35 13.33 -1.29 18.00
N LEU A 36 12.91 -0.23 17.30
CA LEU A 36 11.56 -0.12 16.77
C LEU A 36 11.25 -1.22 15.74
N VAL A 37 12.16 -1.48 14.79
CA VAL A 37 11.95 -2.56 13.82
C VAL A 37 12.04 -3.93 14.50
N GLY A 38 12.85 -4.05 15.55
CA GLY A 38 13.00 -5.25 16.37
C GLY A 38 11.73 -5.71 17.10
N ARG A 39 10.70 -4.85 17.19
CA ARG A 39 9.39 -5.19 17.78
C ARG A 39 8.35 -5.71 16.79
N LEU A 40 8.66 -5.75 15.49
CA LEU A 40 7.77 -6.38 14.51
C LEU A 40 7.41 -7.85 14.83
N PRO A 41 8.31 -8.69 15.38
CA PRO A 41 7.97 -10.03 15.86
C PRO A 41 6.81 -10.06 16.83
N GLU A 42 6.74 -9.14 17.79
CA GLU A 42 5.66 -9.10 18.78
C GLU A 42 4.29 -8.93 18.12
N ILE A 43 4.22 -8.13 17.04
CA ILE A 43 3.00 -7.95 16.25
C ILE A 43 2.73 -9.19 15.40
N ALA A 44 3.77 -9.76 14.79
CA ALA A 44 3.67 -10.99 14.01
C ALA A 44 3.08 -12.13 14.84
N ASP A 45 3.60 -12.35 16.04
CA ASP A 45 3.19 -13.43 16.93
C ASP A 45 1.79 -13.18 17.51
N ALA A 46 1.53 -11.97 18.03
CA ALA A 46 0.25 -11.65 18.67
C ALA A 46 -0.94 -11.74 17.70
N TYR A 47 -0.74 -11.43 16.42
CA TYR A 47 -1.81 -11.43 15.41
C TYR A 47 -1.71 -12.57 14.41
N GLY A 48 -0.64 -13.38 14.44
CA GLY A 48 -0.38 -14.42 13.45
C GLY A 48 -0.19 -13.86 12.04
N VAL A 49 0.36 -12.64 11.90
CA VAL A 49 0.68 -12.04 10.60
C VAL A 49 2.09 -12.44 10.17
N ARG A 50 2.32 -12.58 8.87
CA ARG A 50 3.66 -12.88 8.34
C ARG A 50 4.23 -11.63 7.71
N VAL A 51 5.31 -11.10 8.27
CA VAL A 51 6.01 -9.93 7.72
C VAL A 51 7.05 -10.40 6.71
N HIS A 52 6.86 -10.10 5.43
CA HIS A 52 7.80 -10.46 4.37
C HIS A 52 8.92 -9.44 4.22
N ALA A 53 8.59 -8.16 4.25
CA ALA A 53 9.56 -7.07 4.21
C ALA A 53 9.09 -5.90 5.06
N ALA A 54 10.04 -5.22 5.70
CA ALA A 54 9.76 -4.03 6.49
C ALA A 54 10.86 -2.98 6.28
N CYS A 55 10.46 -1.72 6.24
CA CYS A 55 11.35 -0.58 6.30
C CYS A 55 10.65 0.54 7.06
N VAL A 56 11.25 0.99 8.16
CA VAL A 56 10.74 2.10 8.95
C VAL A 56 11.70 3.28 8.80
N LEU A 57 11.22 4.39 8.25
CA LEU A 57 11.95 5.64 8.08
C LEU A 57 11.52 6.60 9.20
N PRO A 58 12.22 7.74 9.41
CA PRO A 58 11.90 8.62 10.53
C PRO A 58 10.45 9.11 10.56
N ASP A 59 9.83 9.31 9.39
CA ASP A 59 8.50 9.91 9.23
C ASP A 59 7.47 9.00 8.53
N HIS A 60 7.84 7.81 8.06
CA HIS A 60 6.92 6.86 7.42
C HIS A 60 7.49 5.44 7.31
N TYR A 61 6.63 4.43 7.19
CA TYR A 61 7.01 3.01 7.15
C TYR A 61 6.39 2.39 5.93
N HIS A 62 7.03 1.32 5.48
CA HIS A 62 6.52 0.41 4.47
C HIS A 62 6.61 -1.00 5.03
N LEU A 63 5.48 -1.70 5.05
CA LEU A 63 5.39 -3.11 5.45
C LEU A 63 4.80 -3.91 4.30
N LEU A 64 5.40 -5.04 3.98
CA LEU A 64 4.84 -6.07 3.11
C LEU A 64 4.50 -7.27 3.98
N LEU A 65 3.21 -7.57 4.13
CA LEU A 65 2.76 -8.58 5.09
C LEU A 65 1.55 -9.36 4.61
N GLU A 66 1.44 -10.61 5.06
CA GLU A 66 0.30 -11.49 4.86
C GLU A 66 -0.51 -11.60 6.16
N THR A 67 -1.84 -11.65 6.04
CA THR A 67 -2.75 -11.88 7.17
C THR A 67 -3.53 -13.20 7.01
N PRO A 68 -2.98 -14.33 7.50
CA PRO A 68 -3.68 -15.61 7.53
C PRO A 68 -5.07 -15.56 8.19
N ARG A 69 -5.27 -14.65 9.16
CA ARG A 69 -6.52 -14.52 9.94
C ARG A 69 -7.39 -13.31 9.57
N ALA A 70 -7.16 -12.66 8.43
CA ALA A 70 -7.94 -11.49 7.97
C ALA A 70 -8.03 -10.34 8.99
N ASN A 71 -6.92 -10.05 9.69
CA ASN A 71 -6.90 -9.16 10.85
C ASN A 71 -5.90 -7.99 10.70
N LEU A 72 -5.65 -7.55 9.47
CA LEU A 72 -4.75 -6.44 9.12
C LEU A 72 -5.05 -5.20 9.95
N SER A 73 -6.32 -4.81 10.04
CA SER A 73 -6.74 -3.62 10.77
C SER A 73 -6.37 -3.67 12.25
N ARG A 74 -6.48 -4.85 12.88
CA ARG A 74 -6.13 -5.05 14.30
C ARG A 74 -4.62 -5.05 14.51
N ALA A 75 -3.87 -5.76 13.66
CA ALA A 75 -2.41 -5.83 13.74
C ALA A 75 -1.79 -4.43 13.56
N LEU A 76 -2.22 -3.69 12.53
CA LEU A 76 -1.71 -2.36 12.27
C LEU A 76 -2.21 -1.31 13.26
N HIS A 77 -3.36 -1.52 13.91
CA HIS A 77 -3.75 -0.65 15.01
C HIS A 77 -2.74 -0.75 16.16
N ARG A 78 -2.38 -1.96 16.60
CA ARG A 78 -1.37 -2.16 17.65
C ARG A 78 -0.01 -1.60 17.25
N TRP A 79 0.44 -1.87 16.03
CA TRP A 79 1.70 -1.31 15.50
C TRP A 79 1.71 0.21 15.52
N ASN A 80 0.65 0.85 15.03
CA ASN A 80 0.55 2.31 15.01
C ASN A 80 0.44 2.91 16.42
N THR A 81 -0.24 2.24 17.35
CA THR A 81 -0.30 2.67 18.76
C THR A 81 1.08 2.60 19.40
N PHE A 82 1.86 1.55 19.12
CA PHE A 82 3.24 1.47 19.59
C PHE A 82 4.11 2.60 19.03
N LEU A 83 4.05 2.87 17.71
CA LEU A 83 4.76 4.00 17.11
C LEU A 83 4.33 5.33 17.73
N ALA A 84 3.04 5.51 17.98
CA ALA A 84 2.50 6.72 18.55
C ALA A 84 3.04 6.96 19.97
N ALA A 85 3.13 5.93 20.80
CA ALA A 85 3.63 6.03 22.17
C ALA A 85 5.09 6.51 22.26
N ARG A 86 5.90 6.40 21.19
CA ARG A 86 7.29 6.86 21.16
C ARG A 86 7.47 8.32 20.78
N VAL A 87 6.46 8.94 20.17
CA VAL A 87 6.56 10.32 19.71
C VAL A 87 6.09 11.26 20.82
N LYS A 88 7.00 12.11 21.31
CA LYS A 88 6.65 13.13 22.30
C LYS A 88 5.72 14.21 21.72
N GLY A 89 4.83 14.71 22.58
CA GLY A 89 3.97 15.88 22.35
C GLY A 89 2.50 15.53 22.13
N GLU A 90 1.66 16.56 22.10
CA GLU A 90 0.20 16.42 22.03
C GLU A 90 -0.31 16.32 20.58
N GLY A 91 -1.49 15.72 20.43
CA GLY A 91 -2.22 15.63 19.16
C GLY A 91 -1.91 14.38 18.32
N PRO A 92 -2.58 14.24 17.16
CA PRO A 92 -2.41 13.07 16.30
C PRO A 92 -0.98 12.99 15.74
N ILE A 93 -0.45 11.77 15.66
CA ILE A 93 0.91 11.52 15.15
C ILE A 93 0.91 11.14 13.67
N LEU A 94 -0.13 10.43 13.23
CA LEU A 94 -0.26 9.98 11.84
C LEU A 94 -1.02 11.01 11.00
N ARG A 95 -0.64 11.15 9.73
CA ARG A 95 -1.32 11.99 8.71
C ARG A 95 -2.68 11.41 8.26
N GLY A 96 -3.25 10.48 9.04
CA GLY A 96 -4.45 9.73 8.72
C GLY A 96 -4.25 8.23 8.89
N ARG A 97 -5.13 7.44 8.26
CA ARG A 97 -5.01 5.98 8.29
C ARG A 97 -3.82 5.52 7.45
N PHE A 98 -3.25 4.37 7.83
CA PHE A 98 -2.37 3.64 6.92
C PHE A 98 -3.09 3.36 5.60
N ARG A 99 -2.34 3.42 4.51
CA ARG A 99 -2.74 2.91 3.21
C ARG A 99 -2.36 1.43 3.13
N ALA A 100 -3.24 0.61 2.56
CA ALA A 100 -2.95 -0.79 2.25
C ALA A 100 -3.40 -1.06 0.82
N LEU A 101 -2.51 -1.60 -0.01
CA LEU A 101 -2.85 -2.17 -1.30
C LEU A 101 -2.89 -3.69 -1.12
N LEU A 102 -4.02 -4.30 -1.47
CA LEU A 102 -4.12 -5.76 -1.57
C LEU A 102 -3.32 -6.20 -2.79
N ILE A 103 -2.50 -7.23 -2.66
CA ILE A 103 -1.63 -7.68 -3.73
C ILE A 103 -1.85 -9.15 -4.04
N ASP A 104 -1.65 -9.51 -5.30
CA ASP A 104 -1.39 -10.88 -5.71
C ASP A 104 0.07 -11.20 -5.39
N PRO A 105 0.35 -12.13 -4.46
CA PRO A 105 1.72 -12.45 -4.09
C PRO A 105 2.52 -13.09 -5.24
N GLU A 106 1.87 -13.62 -6.27
CA GLU A 106 2.59 -14.23 -7.38
C GLU A 106 3.33 -13.19 -8.22
N ASP A 107 2.65 -12.10 -8.57
CA ASP A 107 3.23 -11.04 -9.39
C ASP A 107 3.98 -9.98 -8.56
N TRP A 108 3.48 -9.69 -7.35
CA TRP A 108 3.85 -8.46 -6.65
C TRP A 108 4.70 -8.65 -5.40
N LEU A 109 4.86 -9.88 -4.89
CA LEU A 109 5.59 -10.08 -3.63
C LEU A 109 7.07 -9.69 -3.74
N VAL A 110 7.77 -10.16 -4.79
CA VAL A 110 9.19 -9.85 -5.00
C VAL A 110 9.41 -8.37 -5.36
N PRO A 111 8.72 -7.80 -6.37
CA PRO A 111 8.91 -6.40 -6.74
C PRO A 111 8.63 -5.43 -5.59
N LEU A 112 7.59 -5.69 -4.79
CA LEU A 112 7.28 -4.82 -3.66
C LEU A 112 8.25 -5.00 -2.49
N SER A 113 8.74 -6.22 -2.23
CA SER A 113 9.80 -6.44 -1.24
C SER A 113 11.06 -5.64 -1.57
N VAL A 114 11.51 -5.71 -2.83
CA VAL A 114 12.66 -4.94 -3.33
C VAL A 114 12.44 -3.44 -3.09
N ARG A 115 11.27 -2.93 -3.47
CA ARG A 115 10.95 -1.51 -3.29
C ARG A 115 10.91 -1.10 -1.82
N VAL A 116 10.39 -1.95 -0.94
CA VAL A 116 10.40 -1.72 0.51
C VAL A 116 11.84 -1.51 0.98
N HIS A 117 12.75 -2.41 0.62
CA HIS A 117 14.17 -2.34 1.03
C HIS A 117 14.97 -1.22 0.38
N LEU A 118 14.57 -0.76 -0.81
CA LEU A 118 15.22 0.37 -1.48
C LEU A 118 14.83 1.75 -0.92
N ASN A 119 13.82 1.84 -0.04
CA ASN A 119 13.38 3.13 0.48
C ASN A 119 14.48 3.96 1.17
N PRO A 120 15.33 3.39 2.07
CA PRO A 120 16.38 4.16 2.74
C PRO A 120 17.40 4.73 1.76
N VAL A 121 17.80 3.94 0.76
CA VAL A 121 18.75 4.36 -0.29
C VAL A 121 18.16 5.49 -1.13
N ARG A 122 16.93 5.32 -1.62
CA ARG A 122 16.20 6.36 -2.38
C ARG A 122 15.96 7.64 -1.59
N ARG A 123 16.04 7.58 -0.25
CA ARG A 123 15.91 8.70 0.68
C ARG A 123 17.25 9.32 1.07
N GLY A 124 18.38 8.78 0.62
CA GLY A 124 19.72 9.20 1.03
C GLY A 124 20.03 8.91 2.49
N LEU A 125 19.40 7.90 3.09
CA LEU A 125 19.59 7.52 4.51
C LEU A 125 20.58 6.37 4.70
N ALA A 126 20.95 5.69 3.62
CA ALA A 126 21.95 4.61 3.63
C ALA A 126 22.49 4.44 2.21
N ASP A 127 23.77 4.09 2.09
CA ASP A 127 24.39 3.79 0.78
C ASP A 127 23.99 2.40 0.27
N HIS A 128 23.67 1.48 1.19
CA HIS A 128 23.31 0.10 0.87
C HIS A 128 22.08 -0.37 1.67
N PRO A 129 21.10 -1.08 1.05
CA PRO A 129 19.86 -1.47 1.73
C PRO A 129 20.06 -2.28 3.01
N ALA A 130 21.00 -3.23 3.00
CA ALA A 130 21.29 -4.07 4.17
C ALA A 130 22.01 -3.32 5.30
N GLY A 131 22.54 -2.12 5.04
CA GLY A 131 23.18 -1.28 6.04
C GLY A 131 22.21 -0.42 6.85
N TYR A 132 20.94 -0.35 6.46
CA TYR A 132 19.96 0.48 7.17
C TYR A 132 19.36 -0.28 8.37
N PRO A 133 19.53 0.22 9.62
CA PRO A 133 19.18 -0.53 10.83
C PRO A 133 17.69 -0.80 11.00
N ALA A 134 16.83 0.10 10.51
CA ALA A 134 15.37 -0.03 10.60
C ALA A 134 14.74 -0.67 9.36
N SER A 135 15.46 -1.59 8.72
CA SER A 135 14.98 -2.36 7.56
C SER A 135 15.22 -3.84 7.75
N SER A 136 14.30 -4.66 7.24
CA SER A 136 14.47 -6.11 7.18
C SER A 136 15.41 -6.56 6.05
N ALA A 137 15.96 -5.63 5.27
CA ALA A 137 16.83 -5.93 4.13
C ALA A 137 18.01 -6.83 4.52
N ARG A 138 18.62 -6.63 5.70
CA ARG A 138 19.76 -7.44 6.15
C ARG A 138 19.46 -8.95 6.16
N ALA A 139 18.24 -9.34 6.51
CA ALA A 139 17.81 -10.76 6.51
C ALA A 139 17.79 -11.39 5.11
N TYR A 140 17.82 -10.58 4.05
CA TYR A 140 17.94 -11.01 2.65
C TYR A 140 19.39 -11.16 2.19
N TRP A 141 20.36 -10.61 2.94
CA TRP A 141 21.79 -10.86 2.73
C TRP A 141 22.32 -11.97 3.62
N GLU A 142 21.97 -11.95 4.90
CA GLU A 142 22.51 -12.81 5.95
C GLU A 142 21.38 -13.63 6.59
N PRO A 143 21.33 -14.97 6.43
CA PRO A 143 20.23 -15.79 6.94
C PRO A 143 20.00 -15.73 8.45
N ARG A 144 21.06 -15.47 9.22
CA ARG A 144 21.03 -15.43 10.69
C ARG A 144 21.09 -14.00 11.25
N ALA A 145 21.05 -12.98 10.39
CA ALA A 145 21.13 -11.59 10.83
C ALA A 145 19.93 -10.78 10.32
N GLY A 146 19.67 -9.65 10.98
CA GLY A 146 18.52 -8.80 10.70
C GLY A 146 17.36 -9.01 11.67
N VAL A 147 16.21 -8.47 11.31
CA VAL A 147 15.02 -8.44 12.17
C VAL A 147 14.47 -9.86 12.35
N PRO A 148 14.38 -10.38 13.59
CA PRO A 148 13.75 -11.67 13.86
C PRO A 148 12.32 -11.73 13.31
N GLY A 149 11.76 -12.91 13.10
CA GLY A 149 10.35 -13.08 12.70
C GLY A 149 9.98 -12.61 11.28
N VAL A 150 10.93 -12.13 10.48
CA VAL A 150 10.69 -11.79 9.07
C VAL A 150 10.65 -13.06 8.22
N TRP A 151 9.52 -13.27 7.56
CA TRP A 151 9.23 -14.42 6.70
C TRP A 151 9.86 -14.24 5.31
N THR A 152 11.19 -14.33 5.25
CA THR A 152 11.97 -14.16 4.01
C THR A 152 11.77 -15.30 3.01
N ARG A 153 11.42 -16.50 3.48
CA ARG A 153 11.34 -17.74 2.67
C ARG A 153 10.44 -17.58 1.45
N SER A 154 9.25 -17.00 1.60
CA SER A 154 8.30 -16.87 0.48
C SER A 154 8.82 -15.95 -0.62
N VAL A 155 9.49 -14.86 -0.24
CA VAL A 155 10.07 -13.90 -1.17
C VAL A 155 11.30 -14.48 -1.85
N LEU A 156 12.22 -15.05 -1.08
CA LEU A 156 13.46 -15.63 -1.63
C LEU A 156 13.18 -16.82 -2.53
N SER A 157 12.22 -17.67 -2.17
CA SER A 157 11.81 -18.80 -3.03
C SER A 157 11.28 -18.31 -4.39
N ARG A 158 10.42 -17.28 -4.40
CA ARG A 158 9.86 -16.70 -5.63
C ARG A 158 10.90 -15.93 -6.44
N ALA A 159 11.84 -15.29 -5.77
CA ALA A 159 12.91 -14.57 -6.44
C ALA A 159 13.90 -15.50 -7.14
N GLY A 160 13.96 -16.80 -6.80
CA GLY A 160 15.01 -17.72 -7.26
C GLY A 160 16.26 -17.69 -6.38
N GLY A 161 16.12 -17.31 -5.10
CA GLY A 161 17.20 -17.26 -4.11
C GLY A 161 17.73 -15.86 -3.84
N ARG A 162 18.74 -15.78 -2.97
CA ARG A 162 19.30 -14.50 -2.48
C ARG A 162 20.01 -13.72 -3.57
N GLU A 163 20.78 -14.38 -4.43
CA GLU A 163 21.49 -13.71 -5.52
C GLU A 163 20.53 -13.11 -6.54
N ALA A 164 19.49 -13.85 -6.92
CA ALA A 164 18.46 -13.35 -7.82
C ALA A 164 17.68 -12.18 -7.20
N TYR A 165 17.40 -12.23 -5.90
CA TYR A 165 16.83 -11.09 -5.16
C TYR A 165 17.73 -9.85 -5.19
N ARG A 166 19.05 -10.02 -4.98
CA ARG A 166 20.03 -8.92 -5.04
C ARG A 166 20.07 -8.30 -6.45
N ARG A 167 20.11 -9.13 -7.51
CA ARG A 167 20.04 -8.65 -8.91
C ARG A 167 18.76 -7.89 -9.21
N ALA A 168 17.61 -8.36 -8.70
CA ALA A 168 16.34 -7.66 -8.85
C ALA A 168 16.37 -6.28 -8.17
N LEU A 169 17.04 -6.19 -7.02
CA LEU A 169 17.23 -4.93 -6.31
C LEU A 169 18.14 -3.96 -7.05
N GLU A 170 19.27 -4.43 -7.58
CA GLU A 170 20.19 -3.63 -8.41
C GLU A 170 19.48 -3.12 -9.66
N THR A 171 18.69 -3.97 -10.31
CA THR A 171 17.90 -3.62 -11.50
C THR A 171 16.89 -2.51 -11.19
N GLU A 172 16.12 -2.64 -10.11
CA GLU A 172 15.11 -1.65 -9.70
C GLU A 172 15.73 -0.36 -9.12
N LEU A 173 16.98 -0.40 -8.67
CA LEU A 173 17.75 0.80 -8.28
C LEU A 173 18.24 1.55 -9.53
N ALA A 174 18.82 0.84 -10.50
CA ALA A 174 19.34 1.43 -11.74
C ALA A 174 18.22 1.93 -12.67
N ARG A 175 17.10 1.20 -12.75
CA ARG A 175 15.95 1.55 -13.58
C ARG A 175 14.65 1.44 -12.76
N PRO A 176 14.27 2.50 -12.02
CA PRO A 176 13.09 2.47 -11.16
C PRO A 176 11.79 2.26 -11.94
N SER A 177 11.01 1.26 -11.53
CA SER A 177 9.67 1.04 -12.06
C SER A 177 8.70 2.14 -11.62
N PRO A 178 7.64 2.43 -12.40
CA PRO A 178 6.57 3.31 -11.95
C PRO A 178 6.04 2.89 -10.58
N PRO A 179 5.58 3.83 -9.74
CA PRO A 179 5.02 3.41 -8.46
C PRO A 179 3.83 2.45 -8.64
N PRO A 180 3.52 1.60 -7.64
CA PRO A 180 2.64 0.46 -7.89
C PRO A 180 1.17 0.89 -7.92
N TRP A 181 0.80 1.91 -7.13
CA TRP A 181 -0.55 2.52 -7.13
C TRP A 181 -1.17 3.00 -8.46
N LYS A 182 -0.41 3.10 -9.55
CA LYS A 182 -0.84 3.51 -10.88
C LYS A 182 -1.39 2.29 -11.63
N ALA A 183 -0.91 1.10 -11.27
CA ALA A 183 -1.42 -0.18 -11.74
C ALA A 183 -2.51 -0.75 -10.81
N ALA A 184 -2.84 -0.06 -9.70
CA ALA A 184 -3.81 -0.57 -8.74
C ALA A 184 -5.24 -0.42 -9.27
N TRP A 185 -5.91 -1.54 -9.51
CA TRP A 185 -7.33 -1.57 -9.82
C TRP A 185 -8.13 -0.95 -8.68
N ARG A 186 -8.99 0.02 -9.04
CA ARG A 186 -9.74 0.89 -8.10
C ARG A 186 -8.86 1.58 -7.05
N GLY A 187 -7.56 1.72 -7.30
CA GLY A 187 -6.59 2.29 -6.36
C GLY A 187 -6.30 1.44 -5.12
N LEU A 188 -6.78 0.18 -5.09
CA LEU A 188 -6.76 -0.71 -3.93
C LEU A 188 -6.10 -2.07 -4.17
N VAL A 189 -6.16 -2.59 -5.39
CA VAL A 189 -5.78 -4.00 -5.68
C VAL A 189 -4.71 -4.05 -6.76
N LEU A 190 -3.60 -4.74 -6.49
CA LEU A 190 -2.52 -5.03 -7.42
C LEU A 190 -2.55 -6.53 -7.76
N GLY A 191 -3.15 -6.88 -8.89
CA GLY A 191 -3.24 -8.27 -9.31
C GLY A 191 -4.09 -8.44 -10.56
N GLY A 192 -3.97 -9.63 -11.15
CA GLY A 192 -4.74 -10.06 -12.31
C GLY A 192 -6.21 -10.37 -11.99
N ASP A 193 -6.91 -10.91 -12.98
CA ASP A 193 -8.37 -11.07 -12.93
C ASP A 193 -8.83 -12.04 -11.83
N GLY A 194 -8.03 -13.06 -11.49
CA GLY A 194 -8.37 -13.98 -10.40
C GLY A 194 -8.52 -13.26 -9.05
N LEU A 195 -7.60 -12.37 -8.71
CA LEU A 195 -7.70 -11.57 -7.48
C LEU A 195 -8.88 -10.59 -7.56
N ARG A 196 -9.12 -9.98 -8.71
CA ARG A 196 -10.23 -9.05 -8.92
C ARG A 196 -11.58 -9.74 -8.74
N GLN A 197 -11.78 -10.91 -9.34
CA GLN A 197 -12.98 -11.72 -9.19
C GLN A 197 -13.22 -12.12 -7.73
N ARG A 198 -12.17 -12.53 -7.01
CA ARG A 198 -12.26 -12.82 -5.57
C ARG A 198 -12.70 -11.60 -4.77
N VAL A 199 -12.17 -10.41 -5.09
CA VAL A 199 -12.59 -9.16 -4.44
C VAL A 199 -14.06 -8.85 -4.76
N LEU A 200 -14.51 -8.96 -6.02
CA LEU A 200 -15.91 -8.75 -6.38
C LEU A 200 -16.84 -9.71 -5.64
N ALA A 201 -16.48 -10.99 -5.56
CA ALA A 201 -17.25 -11.99 -4.81
C ALA A 201 -17.36 -11.64 -3.31
N LEU A 202 -16.28 -11.14 -2.70
CA LEU A 202 -16.29 -10.68 -1.30
C LEU A 202 -17.17 -9.44 -1.08
N LEU A 203 -17.31 -8.59 -2.09
CA LEU A 203 -18.11 -7.36 -2.04
C LEU A 203 -19.56 -7.58 -2.48
N ALA A 204 -19.91 -8.77 -2.99
CA ALA A 204 -21.27 -9.09 -3.41
C ALA A 204 -22.25 -8.91 -2.24
N GLY A 205 -23.34 -8.17 -2.47
CA GLY A 205 -24.35 -7.85 -1.45
C GLY A 205 -23.92 -6.84 -0.38
N ARG A 206 -22.73 -6.22 -0.52
CA ARG A 206 -22.24 -5.17 0.39
C ARG A 206 -22.53 -3.78 -0.18
N ASP A 207 -22.64 -2.78 0.69
CA ASP A 207 -22.71 -1.39 0.27
C ASP A 207 -21.32 -0.92 -0.22
N LEU A 208 -21.16 -0.81 -1.54
CA LEU A 208 -19.88 -0.42 -2.15
C LEU A 208 -19.41 0.98 -1.73
N ARG A 209 -20.29 1.85 -1.22
CA ARG A 209 -19.93 3.17 -0.69
C ARG A 209 -19.02 3.07 0.54
N GLU A 210 -19.02 1.93 1.22
CA GLU A 210 -18.12 1.65 2.34
C GLU A 210 -16.67 1.40 1.91
N PHE A 211 -16.44 1.12 0.61
CA PHE A 211 -15.14 0.74 0.05
C PHE A 211 -14.62 1.82 -0.90
N PRO A 212 -13.60 2.61 -0.50
CA PRO A 212 -13.09 3.70 -1.32
C PRO A 212 -12.54 3.17 -2.65
N GLY A 213 -13.05 3.66 -3.77
CA GLY A 213 -12.69 3.18 -5.11
C GLY A 213 -13.74 2.27 -5.75
N PHE A 214 -14.59 1.61 -4.95
CA PHE A 214 -15.72 0.79 -5.40
C PHE A 214 -17.06 1.52 -5.30
N GLY A 215 -17.19 2.48 -4.38
CA GLY A 215 -18.37 3.35 -4.31
C GLY A 215 -18.50 4.36 -5.46
N ARG A 216 -17.57 4.34 -6.42
CA ARG A 216 -17.62 5.14 -7.64
C ARG A 216 -17.92 4.24 -8.83
N PRO A 217 -18.71 4.71 -9.80
CA PRO A 217 -18.87 4.01 -11.07
C PRO A 217 -17.50 3.71 -11.68
N GLU A 218 -17.40 2.60 -12.41
CA GLU A 218 -16.17 2.30 -13.14
C GLU A 218 -15.92 3.43 -14.14
N PRO A 219 -14.71 4.01 -14.18
CA PRO A 219 -14.43 5.02 -15.18
C PRO A 219 -14.68 4.39 -16.53
N ALA A 220 -15.57 4.99 -17.34
CA ALA A 220 -15.81 4.39 -18.65
C ALA A 220 -14.51 4.44 -19.46
N ALA A 221 -14.23 3.36 -20.20
CA ALA A 221 -13.00 3.22 -20.97
C ALA A 221 -12.85 4.30 -22.05
N ASP A 222 -13.95 4.96 -22.40
CA ASP A 222 -14.03 5.96 -23.45
C ASP A 222 -14.72 7.23 -22.94
N LEU A 223 -13.97 8.34 -22.96
CA LEU A 223 -14.46 9.65 -22.54
C LEU A 223 -15.60 10.12 -23.45
N ASP A 224 -15.57 9.76 -24.74
CA ASP A 224 -16.61 10.12 -25.70
C ASP A 224 -17.90 9.35 -25.39
N ALA A 225 -17.80 8.07 -25.04
CA ALA A 225 -18.93 7.30 -24.52
C ALA A 225 -19.50 7.88 -23.21
N VAL A 226 -18.66 8.37 -22.28
CA VAL A 226 -19.12 9.09 -21.08
C VAL A 226 -19.89 10.35 -21.47
N VAL A 227 -19.30 11.17 -22.34
CA VAL A 227 -19.88 12.44 -22.75
C VAL A 227 -21.20 12.20 -23.48
N ALA A 228 -21.27 11.22 -24.38
CA ALA A 228 -22.48 10.84 -25.10
C ALA A 228 -23.59 10.37 -24.15
N ARG A 229 -23.26 9.53 -23.15
CA ARG A 229 -24.24 9.06 -22.16
C ARG A 229 -24.73 10.18 -21.24
N VAL A 230 -23.84 11.07 -20.83
CA VAL A 230 -24.21 12.24 -20.00
C VAL A 230 -25.05 13.22 -20.81
N ALA A 231 -24.72 13.43 -22.08
CA ALA A 231 -25.50 14.21 -23.03
C ALA A 231 -26.93 13.68 -23.13
N GLU A 232 -27.09 12.38 -23.39
CA GLU A 232 -28.38 11.69 -23.42
C GLU A 232 -29.17 11.88 -22.11
N TYR A 233 -28.56 11.60 -20.96
CA TYR A 233 -29.22 11.70 -19.65
C TYR A 233 -29.64 13.13 -19.27
N THR A 234 -28.88 14.13 -19.70
CA THR A 234 -29.13 15.54 -19.37
C THR A 234 -29.91 16.30 -20.45
N GLY A 235 -30.21 15.65 -21.58
CA GLY A 235 -30.84 16.29 -22.74
C GLY A 235 -29.96 17.34 -23.43
N LEU A 236 -28.64 17.26 -23.24
CA LEU A 236 -27.66 18.20 -23.81
C LEU A 236 -26.93 17.54 -25.00
N SER A 237 -26.32 18.35 -25.88
CA SER A 237 -25.38 17.82 -26.87
C SER A 237 -24.01 17.49 -26.22
N PRO A 238 -23.24 16.54 -26.79
CA PRO A 238 -21.86 16.28 -26.37
C PRO A 238 -20.99 17.54 -26.24
N GLU A 239 -21.09 18.47 -27.19
CA GLU A 239 -20.34 19.73 -27.16
C GLU A 239 -20.77 20.62 -25.99
N GLN A 240 -22.06 20.62 -25.65
CA GLN A 240 -22.61 21.37 -24.53
C GLN A 240 -22.19 20.79 -23.17
N VAL A 241 -22.02 19.48 -23.07
CA VAL A 241 -21.45 18.81 -21.88
C VAL A 241 -19.99 19.21 -21.68
N VAL A 242 -19.22 19.29 -22.76
CA VAL A 242 -17.79 19.65 -22.71
C VAL A 242 -17.60 21.15 -22.48
N ARG A 243 -18.43 22.02 -23.07
CA ARG A 243 -18.28 23.48 -23.01
C ARG A 243 -19.36 24.17 -22.17
N GLY A 244 -19.08 24.56 -20.92
CA GLY A 244 -19.46 25.92 -20.48
C GLY A 244 -19.96 26.20 -19.06
N LYS A 245 -20.70 27.33 -18.97
CA LYS A 245 -21.02 28.15 -17.79
C LYS A 245 -22.39 27.74 -17.17
N PHE A 246 -22.37 27.48 -15.86
CA PHE A 246 -23.47 27.27 -14.89
C PHE A 246 -24.44 26.06 -15.00
N GLN A 247 -25.43 25.94 -15.89
CA GLN A 247 -26.25 24.68 -15.98
C GLN A 247 -25.44 23.47 -16.49
N ARG A 248 -24.40 23.77 -17.28
CA ARG A 248 -23.41 22.83 -17.82
C ARG A 248 -22.46 22.29 -16.76
N VAL A 249 -22.44 22.90 -15.57
CA VAL A 249 -21.57 22.48 -14.46
C VAL A 249 -21.99 21.13 -13.91
N LEU A 250 -23.30 20.82 -13.83
CA LEU A 250 -23.76 19.52 -13.34
C LEU A 250 -23.42 18.41 -14.35
N ALA A 251 -23.77 18.59 -15.62
CA ALA A 251 -23.44 17.62 -16.68
C ALA A 251 -21.92 17.41 -16.79
N ARG A 252 -21.13 18.49 -16.78
CA ARG A 252 -19.66 18.38 -16.78
C ARG A 252 -19.10 17.77 -15.50
N LYS A 253 -19.68 18.06 -14.33
CA LYS A 253 -19.32 17.37 -13.08
C LYS A 253 -19.68 15.90 -13.14
N LEU A 254 -20.80 15.53 -13.74
CA LEU A 254 -21.21 14.14 -13.95
C LEU A 254 -20.22 13.43 -14.87
N ALA A 255 -19.89 14.03 -16.02
CA ALA A 255 -18.91 13.48 -16.96
C ALA A 255 -17.53 13.35 -16.31
N LEU A 256 -17.06 14.37 -15.58
CA LEU A 256 -15.80 14.31 -14.82
C LEU A 256 -15.85 13.28 -13.67
N TYR A 257 -17.02 13.04 -13.08
CA TYR A 257 -17.22 12.05 -12.03
C TYR A 257 -17.18 10.63 -12.60
N LEU A 258 -17.78 10.42 -13.78
CA LEU A 258 -17.83 9.16 -14.51
C LEU A 258 -16.53 8.86 -15.27
N ALA A 259 -15.68 9.85 -15.52
CA ALA A 259 -14.38 9.71 -16.19
C ALA A 259 -13.20 9.53 -15.22
N ARG A 260 -13.44 9.47 -13.91
CA ARG A 260 -12.41 9.37 -12.85
C ARG A 260 -12.47 8.06 -12.09
#